data_AF-A0A8E0ICW1-F1
#
_entry.id   AF-A0A8E0ICW1-F1
#
_cell.length_a   1.000
_cell.length_b   1.000
_cell.length_c   1.000
_cell.angle_alpha   90.00
_cell.angle_beta   90.00
_cell.angle_gamma   90.00
#
_symmetry.space_group_name_H-M   'P 1'
#
loop_
_entity.id
_entity.type
_entity.pdbx_description
1 polymer ?
#
loop_
_entity_poly.entity_id
_entity_poly.type
_entity_poly.pdbx_seq_one_letter_code
_entity_poly.pdbx_strand_id
1 'polypeptide(L)' 'MTNQQFPENFLWGGATAANQLEGAYQTDGKGLSTSDLLLGGDVNPPRKTTRELVPDAFYPSHEAIDHFHRFKEDIR' A
#
# COMPACT_ATOMS: atom_id res chain seq x y z
N MET A 1 -44.24 3.91 -2.38
CA MET A 1 -42.84 3.68 -1.97
C MET A 1 -41.96 3.95 -3.17
N THR A 2 -41.02 4.88 -3.09
CA THR A 2 -40.08 5.16 -4.17
C THR A 2 -38.97 4.12 -4.14
N ASN A 3 -38.85 3.35 -5.21
CA ASN A 3 -37.78 2.37 -5.39
C ASN A 3 -36.49 3.13 -5.77
N GLN A 4 -35.72 3.56 -4.77
CA GLN A 4 -34.42 4.20 -5.00
C GLN A 4 -33.37 3.12 -5.25
N GLN A 5 -32.94 3.00 -6.50
CA GLN A 5 -31.83 2.14 -6.91
C GLN A 5 -30.75 3.04 -7.54
N PHE A 6 -29.49 2.61 -7.44
CA PHE A 6 -28.40 3.24 -8.16
C PHE A 6 -28.63 3.11 -9.68
N PRO A 7 -28.11 4.03 -10.51
CA PRO A 7 -28.17 3.91 -11.97
C PRO A 7 -27.62 2.56 -12.46
N GLU A 8 -28.15 2.04 -13.57
CA GLU A 8 -27.72 0.75 -14.15
C GLU A 8 -26.21 0.70 -14.41
N ASN A 9 -25.58 1.84 -14.68
CA ASN A 9 -24.17 1.99 -15.00
C ASN A 9 -23.34 2.52 -13.81
N PHE A 10 -23.82 2.35 -12.58
CA PHE A 10 -23.06 2.76 -11.40
C PHE A 10 -21.81 1.89 -11.22
N LEU A 11 -20.66 2.54 -11.01
CA LEU A 11 -19.37 1.87 -10.89
C LEU A 11 -19.09 1.51 -9.43
N TRP A 12 -19.34 0.24 -9.09
CA TRP A 12 -18.87 -0.35 -7.83
C TRP A 12 -17.42 -0.81 -7.98
N GLY A 13 -16.63 -0.62 -6.94
CA GLY A 13 -15.24 -1.06 -6.94
C GLY A 13 -14.56 -0.90 -5.58
N GLY A 14 -13.29 -1.26 -5.55
CA GLY A 14 -12.39 -1.01 -4.43
C GLY A 14 -11.27 -0.06 -4.83
N ALA A 15 -10.63 0.55 -3.83
CA ALA A 15 -9.48 1.42 -4.03
C ALA A 15 -8.35 1.02 -3.08
N THR A 16 -7.12 1.11 -3.58
CA THR A 16 -5.88 0.84 -2.84
C THR A 16 -4.83 1.88 -3.25
N ALA A 17 -3.70 1.93 -2.54
CA ALA A 17 -2.55 2.74 -2.95
C ALA A 17 -1.28 1.88 -2.97
N ALA A 18 -0.53 1.92 -4.07
CA ALA A 18 0.63 1.06 -4.37
C ALA A 18 1.52 0.77 -3.16
N ASN A 19 1.99 1.82 -2.46
CA ASN A 19 2.90 1.70 -1.33
C ASN A 19 2.31 1.01 -0.08
N GLN A 20 0.99 0.81 -0.04
CA GLN A 20 0.30 0.15 1.07
C GLN A 20 0.12 -1.36 0.83
N LEU A 21 0.20 -1.83 -0.42
CA LEU A 21 -0.05 -3.24 -0.73
C LEU A 21 0.99 -3.92 -1.62
N GLU A 22 1.63 -3.22 -2.57
CA GLU A 22 2.50 -3.85 -3.57
C GLU A 22 3.70 -4.54 -2.93
N GLY A 23 4.40 -3.86 -2.03
CA GLY A 23 5.68 -4.35 -1.51
C GLY A 23 6.77 -4.22 -2.57
N ALA A 24 7.66 -5.22 -2.61
CA ALA A 24 8.70 -5.37 -3.64
C ALA A 24 9.49 -4.06 -3.90
N TYR A 25 9.79 -3.28 -2.85
CA TYR A 25 10.14 -1.87 -2.98
C TYR A 25 11.42 -1.54 -3.77
N GLN A 26 12.28 -2.54 -4.01
CA GLN A 26 13.51 -2.42 -4.81
C GLN A 26 13.60 -3.49 -5.93
N THR A 27 12.50 -4.17 -6.22
CA THR A 27 12.44 -5.17 -7.29
C THR A 27 12.31 -4.49 -8.65
N ASP A 28 12.83 -5.13 -9.69
CA ASP A 28 12.66 -4.75 -11.11
C ASP A 28 12.98 -3.28 -11.45
N GLY A 29 13.95 -2.70 -10.75
CA GLY A 29 14.44 -1.35 -11.01
C GLY A 29 13.58 -0.23 -10.40
N LYS A 30 12.65 -0.55 -9.50
CA LYS A 30 11.91 0.46 -8.73
C LYS A 30 12.88 1.34 -7.91
N GLY A 31 12.74 2.65 -8.04
CA GLY A 31 13.44 3.63 -7.20
C GLY A 31 12.78 3.83 -5.82
N LEU A 32 13.52 4.46 -4.91
CA LEU A 32 12.97 4.83 -3.60
C LEU A 32 11.89 5.92 -3.74
N SER A 33 10.78 5.72 -3.02
CA SER A 33 9.70 6.69 -2.84
C SER A 33 9.74 7.28 -1.44
N THR A 34 8.95 8.33 -1.19
CA THR A 34 8.78 8.91 0.16
C THR A 34 8.23 7.89 1.15
N SER A 35 7.39 6.95 0.70
CA SER A 35 6.82 5.89 1.53
C SER A 35 7.85 4.84 1.94
N ASP A 36 8.94 4.66 1.18
CA ASP A 36 10.01 3.70 1.52
C ASP A 36 10.95 4.22 2.62
N LEU A 37 10.77 5.48 3.01
CA LEU A 37 11.50 6.15 4.09
C LEU A 37 10.64 6.37 5.34
N LEU A 38 9.40 5.84 5.37
CA LEU A 38 8.50 5.95 6.50
C LEU A 38 8.59 4.70 7.37
N LEU A 39 9.15 4.85 8.58
CA LEU A 39 9.25 3.78 9.55
C LEU A 39 7.88 3.33 10.05
N GLY A 40 7.82 2.07 10.45
CA GLY A 40 6.73 1.54 11.25
C GLY A 40 6.56 2.33 12.55
N GLY A 41 5.34 2.38 13.04
CA GLY A 41 4.98 3.07 14.27
C GLY A 41 3.73 2.45 14.87
N ASP A 42 3.40 2.89 16.08
CA ASP A 42 2.27 2.47 16.88
C ASP A 42 1.57 3.74 17.43
N VAL A 43 0.50 3.59 18.20
CA VAL A 43 -0.22 4.67 18.88
C VAL A 43 0.70 5.56 19.71
N ASN A 44 1.72 4.98 20.35
CA ASN A 44 2.61 5.71 21.26
C ASN A 44 3.88 6.24 20.58
N PRO A 45 4.69 5.42 19.90
CA PRO A 45 5.69 5.93 18.97
C PRO A 45 5.05 6.16 17.60
N PRO A 46 4.70 7.42 17.22
CA PRO A 46 4.20 7.68 15.89
C PRO A 46 5.25 7.31 14.84
N ARG A 47 4.78 7.06 13.61
CA ARG A 47 5.67 6.82 12.46
C ARG A 47 6.63 7.99 12.28
N LYS A 48 7.86 7.67 11.89
CA LYS A 48 8.92 8.65 11.64
C LYS A 48 9.46 8.50 10.22
N THR A 49 9.64 9.62 9.54
CA THR A 49 10.29 9.64 8.24
C THR A 49 11.80 9.78 8.43
N THR A 50 12.58 8.95 7.74
CA THR A 50 14.03 9.04 7.70
C THR A 50 14.48 9.80 6.43
N ARG A 51 15.70 10.34 6.44
CA ARG A 51 16.29 10.97 5.23
C ARG A 51 16.96 9.95 4.32
N GLU A 52 17.36 8.82 4.90
CA GLU A 52 18.05 7.71 4.26
C GLU A 52 17.53 6.39 4.84
N LEU A 53 17.79 5.28 4.18
CA LEU A 53 17.46 3.96 4.71
C LEU A 53 18.32 3.67 5.93
N VAL A 54 17.66 3.45 7.07
CA VAL A 54 18.27 2.95 8.29
C VAL A 54 18.35 1.43 8.22
N PRO A 55 19.56 0.82 8.31
CA PRO A 55 19.72 -0.62 8.34
C PRO A 55 18.90 -1.28 9.46
N ASP A 56 18.34 -2.45 9.17
CA ASP A 56 17.55 -3.28 10.10
C ASP A 56 16.28 -2.63 10.68
N ALA A 57 15.92 -1.43 10.21
CA ALA A 57 14.70 -0.77 10.63
C ALA A 57 13.48 -1.30 9.85
N PHE A 58 12.31 -1.29 10.51
CA PHE A 58 11.08 -1.78 9.89
C PHE A 58 10.38 -0.68 9.09
N TYR A 59 10.23 -0.90 7.78
CA TYR A 59 9.47 -0.06 6.85
C TYR A 59 8.28 -0.86 6.29
N PRO A 60 7.03 -0.58 6.71
CA PRO A 60 5.88 -1.39 6.33
C PRO A 60 5.65 -1.51 4.81
N SER A 61 6.05 -0.49 4.04
CA SER A 61 5.90 -0.44 2.58
C SER A 61 6.85 -1.37 1.83
N HIS A 62 7.94 -1.84 2.46
CA HIS A 62 8.97 -2.63 1.78
C HIS A 62 8.45 -3.98 1.30
N GLU A 63 7.70 -4.67 2.16
CA GLU A 63 7.02 -5.95 1.87
C GLU A 63 5.51 -5.78 1.70
N ALA A 64 4.89 -4.86 2.46
CA ALA A 64 3.44 -4.64 2.48
C ALA A 64 2.65 -5.95 2.62
N ILE A 65 1.71 -6.24 1.71
CA ILE A 65 1.02 -7.54 1.63
C ILE A 65 1.47 -8.37 0.42
N ASP A 66 2.57 -7.96 -0.22
CA ASP A 66 3.15 -8.65 -1.37
C ASP A 66 2.21 -8.73 -2.60
N HIS A 67 1.35 -7.73 -2.78
CA HIS A 67 0.42 -7.67 -3.91
C HIS A 67 1.16 -7.65 -5.26
N PHE A 68 2.38 -7.12 -5.32
CA PHE A 68 3.20 -7.13 -6.54
C PHE A 68 3.36 -8.55 -7.13
N HIS A 69 3.53 -9.56 -6.26
CA HIS A 69 3.62 -10.95 -6.70
C HIS A 69 2.27 -11.68 -6.69
N ARG A 70 1.32 -11.24 -5.84
CA ARG A 70 0.06 -11.94 -5.52
C ARG A 70 -1.20 -11.33 -6.15
N PHE A 71 -1.05 -10.33 -7.02
CA PHE A 71 -2.20 -9.60 -7.59
C PHE A 71 -3.22 -10.51 -8.29
N LYS A 72 -2.78 -11.64 -8.85
CA LYS A 72 -3.66 -12.60 -9.52
C LYS A 72 -4.60 -13.29 -8.54
N GLU A 73 -4.12 -13.61 -7.35
CA GLU A 73 -4.91 -14.19 -6.26
C GLU A 73 -5.82 -13.13 -5.63
N ASP A 74 -5.32 -11.90 -5.46
CA ASP A 74 -6.05 -10.83 -4.77
C ASP A 74 -7.25 -10.28 -5.59
N ILE A 75 -7.19 -10.36 -6.93
CA ILE A 75 -8.27 -9.90 -7.82
C ILE A 75 -9.35 -10.99 -8.05
N ARG A 76 -9.06 -12.25 -7.67
CA ARG A 76 -9.84 -13.43 -8.06
C ARG A 76 -11.24 -13.50 -7.46
#